data_AF-A0A938MKX6-F1
#
_entry.id   AF-A0A938MKX6-F1
#
_cell.length_a   1.000
_cell.length_b   1.000
_cell.length_c   1.000
_cell.angle_alpha   90.00
_cell.angle_beta   90.00
_cell.angle_gamma   90.00
#
_symmetry.space_group_name_H-M   'P 1'
#
loop_
_entity.id
_entity.type
_entity.pdbx_description
1 polymer ?
#
loop_
_entity_poly.entity_id
_entity_poly.type
_entity_poly.pdbx_seq_one_letter_code
_entity_poly.pdbx_strand_id
1 'polypeptide(L)'
;MRVSGEFCYAGDSGFVIGHSSLPLSPVTRCSAARRLAVDTDGVAGYNASAMAHQRKERANMRRLLLATILAALGGVAAADTVHLRDGRKLEGELTDLGGQYELKMKFGTLKVNKADVLRIEKAVNKGDLYKQKLDGLSAVDAQGHFELGQWCRQNELADEAKAAFEKAVAIDANHAGARRELGYLKVGEKWQTAGSMMRSAEALSKLGKLEQSSEILKQLAAVGDPKDVGKDAALALARIYEKLGKWQDAASTYKAAEQMLLAPKEKTLARVRCEIIESHPDGMYLVKEEAAASTLLSLDDGKGGKAPQAKGGMQPLSDEKVMAAALRDKARAIVDQGRRVFEEAKKVDVVDSDKALKLFDEAGVYFDQANFLVPDIARSYNVEIVRKKIGAQQKKAINYLTQFTAVPEPSVQVLAGSRRMTAKGRKDWGEYISKLEGLLKAAEKHQDQILALAQAYPDELADTIAQTKKMDDEIEKLKGIMKQQRSREGL
;
A
#
# COMPACT_ATOMS: atom_id res chain seq x y z
N MET A 1 -32.39 44.36 64.73
CA MET A 1 -33.04 45.35 63.85
C MET A 1 -34.06 44.65 62.96
N ARG A 2 -35.09 45.37 62.50
CA ARG A 2 -35.98 45.04 61.36
C ARG A 2 -35.17 44.98 60.03
N VAL A 3 -35.52 44.34 58.91
CA VAL A 3 -36.22 43.07 58.49
C VAL A 3 -35.50 42.62 57.17
N SER A 4 -35.87 41.75 56.20
CA SER A 4 -36.90 40.74 55.81
C SER A 4 -36.35 40.03 54.54
N GLY A 5 -36.85 38.92 53.99
CA GLY A 5 -37.91 37.97 54.35
C GLY A 5 -38.33 37.13 53.12
N GLU A 6 -38.58 35.81 53.31
CA GLU A 6 -39.57 34.89 52.66
C GLU A 6 -39.69 34.82 51.10
N PHE A 7 -40.16 33.78 50.38
CA PHE A 7 -40.76 32.42 50.61
C PHE A 7 -39.84 31.33 49.96
N CYS A 8 -40.06 29.99 49.82
CA CYS A 8 -41.20 29.03 49.75
C CYS A 8 -42.02 29.09 48.42
N TYR A 9 -42.58 28.03 47.81
CA TYR A 9 -42.66 26.55 48.00
C TYR A 9 -42.60 25.88 46.57
N ALA A 10 -42.26 24.61 46.30
CA ALA A 10 -42.62 23.25 46.78
C ALA A 10 -43.86 22.59 46.09
N GLY A 11 -43.85 21.25 45.95
CA GLY A 11 -44.84 20.42 45.22
C GLY A 11 -44.28 19.84 43.90
N ASP A 12 -44.10 18.53 43.67
CA ASP A 12 -44.49 17.25 44.30
C ASP A 12 -45.89 16.68 43.94
N SER A 13 -45.93 15.36 43.69
CA SER A 13 -47.05 14.55 43.13
C SER A 13 -47.52 14.92 41.70
N GLY A 14 -48.23 14.08 40.94
CA GLY A 14 -48.67 12.69 41.18
C GLY A 14 -49.28 12.03 39.93
N PHE A 15 -49.39 10.69 39.94
CA PHE A 15 -49.91 9.86 38.83
C PHE A 15 -51.42 9.62 38.99
N VAL A 16 -52.25 9.94 37.99
CA VAL A 16 -53.70 9.68 38.00
C VAL A 16 -54.18 9.12 36.65
N ILE A 17 -55.00 8.07 36.69
CA ILE A 17 -55.65 7.43 35.53
C ILE A 17 -57.05 8.03 35.36
N GLY A 18 -57.44 8.40 34.14
CA GLY A 18 -58.78 8.91 33.82
C GLY A 18 -59.41 8.23 32.61
N HIS A 19 -60.44 7.41 32.82
CA HIS A 19 -61.33 6.94 31.75
C HIS A 19 -62.29 8.06 31.33
N SER A 20 -62.68 8.12 30.05
CA SER A 20 -64.04 7.74 29.59
C SER A 20 -64.47 8.35 28.25
N SER A 21 -65.53 7.76 27.67
CA SER A 21 -66.52 8.37 26.77
C SER A 21 -66.11 8.79 25.34
N LEU A 22 -66.61 8.02 24.36
CA LEU A 22 -67.00 8.52 23.03
C LEU A 22 -68.24 9.44 23.17
N PRO A 23 -68.55 10.26 22.16
CA PRO A 23 -69.70 9.89 21.31
C PRO A 23 -69.44 10.02 19.80
N LEU A 24 -70.47 9.77 18.98
CA LEU A 24 -70.39 9.43 17.56
C LEU A 24 -70.95 10.50 16.60
N SER A 25 -70.24 10.71 15.48
CA SER A 25 -70.81 11.05 14.15
C SER A 25 -71.44 12.46 13.99
N PRO A 26 -71.89 12.90 12.78
CA PRO A 26 -71.91 12.21 11.48
C PRO A 26 -71.38 13.00 10.24
N VAL A 27 -71.05 12.23 9.19
CA VAL A 27 -71.28 12.48 7.73
C VAL A 27 -70.97 13.89 7.17
N THR A 28 -70.11 14.03 6.16
CA THR A 28 -70.52 14.00 4.73
C THR A 28 -69.36 13.65 3.77
N ARG A 29 -69.70 13.05 2.62
CA ARG A 29 -68.77 12.63 1.54
C ARG A 29 -68.35 13.81 0.66
N CYS A 30 -67.18 13.70 0.04
CA CYS A 30 -67.02 14.09 -1.38
C CYS A 30 -66.00 13.17 -2.08
N SER A 31 -66.01 13.11 -3.42
CA SER A 31 -65.46 11.97 -4.17
C SER A 31 -64.70 12.34 -5.46
N ALA A 32 -63.43 11.98 -5.54
CA ALA A 32 -62.57 11.97 -6.73
C ALA A 32 -61.24 11.24 -6.38
N ALA A 33 -60.54 10.52 -7.26
CA ALA A 33 -60.88 10.06 -8.62
C ALA A 33 -60.12 8.78 -9.01
N ARG A 34 -60.65 8.10 -10.03
CA ARG A 34 -59.95 7.33 -11.10
C ARG A 34 -58.77 6.41 -10.73
N ARG A 35 -59.01 5.09 -10.88
CA ARG A 35 -57.94 4.10 -11.08
C ARG A 35 -57.19 4.39 -12.39
N LEU A 36 -55.87 4.18 -12.38
CA LEU A 36 -55.12 3.71 -13.55
C LEU A 36 -54.23 2.56 -13.07
N ALA A 37 -54.35 1.41 -13.72
CA ALA A 37 -53.36 0.34 -13.61
C ALA A 37 -52.31 0.55 -14.69
N VAL A 38 -51.05 0.21 -14.38
CA VAL A 38 -49.96 0.09 -15.35
C VAL A 38 -49.20 -1.18 -14.98
N ASP A 39 -49.04 -2.08 -15.94
CA ASP A 39 -48.43 -3.38 -15.73
C ASP A 39 -46.93 -3.27 -15.44
N THR A 40 -46.42 -4.18 -14.61
CA THR A 40 -44.98 -4.35 -14.34
C THR A 40 -44.53 -5.81 -14.39
N ASP A 41 -45.22 -6.63 -15.19
CA ASP A 41 -44.68 -7.91 -15.66
C ASP A 41 -43.45 -7.64 -16.55
N GLY A 42 -42.23 -7.86 -16.03
CA GLY A 42 -41.03 -7.66 -16.85
C GLY A 42 -39.63 -7.72 -16.22
N VAL A 43 -39.44 -7.82 -14.90
CA VAL A 43 -38.07 -7.73 -14.31
C VAL A 43 -37.69 -8.86 -13.33
N ALA A 44 -38.55 -9.85 -13.10
CA ALA A 44 -38.28 -10.91 -12.12
C ALA A 44 -37.26 -11.99 -12.57
N GLY A 45 -36.92 -12.06 -13.86
CA GLY A 45 -36.20 -13.22 -14.44
C GLY A 45 -34.66 -13.18 -14.39
N TYR A 46 -34.01 -12.01 -14.43
CA TYR A 46 -32.61 -11.92 -14.86
C TYR A 46 -31.55 -11.92 -13.74
N ASN A 47 -31.90 -11.59 -12.49
CA ASN A 47 -30.90 -11.38 -11.43
C ASN A 47 -30.54 -12.64 -10.61
N ALA A 48 -31.30 -13.74 -10.74
CA ALA A 48 -31.04 -14.98 -10.00
C ALA A 48 -29.85 -15.79 -10.56
N SER A 49 -29.73 -15.86 -11.90
CA SER A 49 -28.68 -16.62 -12.59
C SER A 49 -27.29 -16.00 -12.41
N ALA A 50 -27.19 -14.66 -12.45
CA ALA A 50 -25.93 -13.93 -12.26
C ALA A 50 -25.29 -14.19 -10.88
N MET A 51 -26.09 -14.21 -9.80
CA MET A 51 -25.58 -14.49 -8.46
C MET A 51 -25.19 -15.96 -8.25
N ALA A 52 -25.77 -16.90 -9.01
CA ALA A 52 -25.37 -18.31 -8.99
C ALA A 52 -23.99 -18.51 -9.63
N HIS A 53 -23.69 -17.83 -10.74
CA HIS A 53 -22.38 -17.88 -11.40
C HIS A 53 -21.26 -17.33 -10.51
N GLN A 54 -21.43 -16.12 -9.95
CA GLN A 54 -20.40 -15.53 -9.07
C GLN A 54 -20.10 -16.38 -7.81
N ARG A 55 -21.07 -17.14 -7.29
CA ARG A 55 -20.82 -18.08 -6.18
C ARG A 55 -19.99 -19.30 -6.63
N LYS A 56 -20.25 -19.88 -7.80
CA LYS A 56 -19.42 -20.95 -8.39
C LYS A 56 -18.00 -20.46 -8.67
N GLU A 57 -17.85 -19.28 -9.25
CA GLU A 57 -16.54 -18.68 -9.58
C GLU A 57 -15.70 -18.43 -8.34
N ARG A 58 -16.25 -17.82 -7.28
CA ARG A 58 -15.51 -17.61 -6.01
C ARG A 58 -15.14 -18.93 -5.32
N ALA A 59 -15.94 -19.98 -5.46
CA ALA A 59 -15.60 -21.32 -4.95
C ALA A 59 -14.47 -21.97 -5.76
N ASN A 60 -14.53 -21.90 -7.08
CA ASN A 60 -13.49 -22.43 -7.97
C ASN A 60 -12.18 -21.63 -7.85
N MET A 61 -12.26 -20.31 -7.72
CA MET A 61 -11.11 -19.43 -7.50
C MET A 61 -10.45 -19.67 -6.14
N ARG A 62 -11.23 -19.96 -5.08
CA ARG A 62 -10.66 -20.42 -3.79
C ARG A 62 -10.01 -21.79 -3.89
N ARG A 63 -10.56 -22.73 -4.67
CA ARG A 63 -9.93 -24.04 -4.94
C ARG A 63 -8.65 -23.90 -5.77
N LEU A 64 -8.64 -23.00 -6.75
CA LEU A 64 -7.47 -22.69 -7.58
C LEU A 64 -6.37 -22.00 -6.76
N LEU A 65 -6.72 -21.06 -5.88
CA LEU A 65 -5.80 -20.43 -4.93
C LEU A 65 -5.26 -21.42 -3.88
N LEU A 66 -6.09 -22.36 -3.39
CA LEU A 66 -5.57 -23.45 -2.55
C LEU A 66 -4.59 -24.33 -3.34
N ALA A 67 -4.90 -24.66 -4.59
CA ALA A 67 -4.04 -25.48 -5.44
C ALA A 67 -2.71 -24.78 -5.77
N THR A 68 -2.71 -23.47 -6.06
CA THR A 68 -1.47 -22.72 -6.31
C THR A 68 -0.66 -22.48 -5.04
N ILE A 69 -1.28 -22.28 -3.87
CA ILE A 69 -0.58 -22.22 -2.58
C ILE A 69 0.02 -23.59 -2.22
N LEU A 70 -0.69 -24.68 -2.49
CA LEU A 70 -0.17 -26.05 -2.26
C LEU A 70 0.97 -26.40 -3.24
N ALA A 71 0.93 -25.88 -4.48
CA ALA A 71 2.03 -25.98 -5.43
C ALA A 71 3.23 -25.10 -5.05
N ALA A 72 3.00 -23.88 -4.53
CA ALA A 72 4.05 -22.95 -4.12
C ALA A 72 4.81 -23.41 -2.85
N LEU A 73 4.21 -24.28 -2.03
CA LEU A 73 4.88 -24.99 -0.94
C LEU A 73 5.56 -26.30 -1.39
N GLY A 74 5.52 -26.62 -2.68
CA GLY A 74 6.27 -27.68 -3.35
C GLY A 74 7.77 -27.36 -3.51
N GLY A 75 8.39 -26.80 -2.47
CA GLY A 75 9.84 -26.69 -2.37
C GLY A 75 10.44 -28.08 -2.18
N VAL A 76 10.58 -28.83 -3.26
CA VAL A 76 11.18 -30.17 -3.27
C VAL A 76 12.68 -30.02 -3.01
N ALA A 77 13.05 -30.03 -1.72
CA ALA A 77 14.39 -30.41 -1.32
C ALA A 77 14.68 -31.79 -1.94
N ALA A 78 15.78 -31.89 -2.68
CA ALA A 78 16.15 -33.09 -3.44
C ALA A 78 16.27 -34.30 -2.48
N ALA A 79 15.28 -35.19 -2.53
CA ALA A 79 15.16 -36.35 -1.63
C ALA A 79 15.33 -37.66 -2.42
N ASP A 80 16.28 -38.49 -1.99
CA ASP A 80 16.60 -39.76 -2.64
C ASP A 80 15.36 -40.67 -2.67
N THR A 81 15.04 -41.20 -3.86
CA THR A 81 13.91 -42.12 -4.05
C THR A 81 14.40 -43.56 -3.99
N VAL A 82 14.13 -44.24 -2.88
CA VAL A 82 14.44 -45.65 -2.68
C VAL A 82 13.27 -46.50 -3.18
N HIS A 83 13.53 -47.37 -4.15
CA HIS A 83 12.61 -48.41 -4.58
C HIS A 83 12.92 -49.70 -3.81
N LEU A 84 11.96 -50.21 -3.05
CA LEU A 84 12.04 -51.51 -2.39
C LEU A 84 11.62 -52.64 -3.35
N ARG A 85 12.06 -53.87 -3.05
CA ARG A 85 11.66 -55.09 -3.77
C ARG A 85 10.14 -55.33 -3.72
N ASP A 86 9.48 -54.85 -2.68
CA ASP A 86 8.01 -54.85 -2.52
C ASP A 86 7.26 -53.86 -3.46
N GLY A 87 7.96 -53.22 -4.40
CA GLY A 87 7.40 -52.20 -5.30
C GLY A 87 7.13 -50.84 -4.63
N ARG A 88 7.30 -50.73 -3.31
CA ARG A 88 7.15 -49.47 -2.55
C ARG A 88 8.26 -48.49 -2.90
N LYS A 89 7.90 -47.23 -3.20
CA LYS A 89 8.82 -46.09 -3.29
C LYS A 89 8.82 -45.32 -1.97
N LEU A 90 9.98 -44.84 -1.55
CA LEU A 90 10.16 -43.99 -0.36
C LEU A 90 11.09 -42.82 -0.70
N GLU A 91 10.74 -41.60 -0.28
CA GLU A 91 11.46 -40.36 -0.58
C GLU A 91 12.05 -39.76 0.70
N GLY A 92 13.37 -39.54 0.76
CA GLY A 92 14.05 -38.96 1.94
C GLY A 92 15.57 -38.79 1.80
N GLU A 93 16.22 -38.27 2.83
CA GLU A 93 17.70 -38.18 2.89
C GLU A 93 18.28 -39.57 3.24
N LEU A 94 19.17 -40.12 2.40
CA LEU A 94 19.70 -41.48 2.54
C LEU A 94 21.13 -41.54 3.08
N THR A 95 21.31 -42.06 4.30
CA THR A 95 22.62 -42.32 4.91
C THR A 95 22.97 -43.80 4.82
N ASP A 96 24.19 -44.14 4.41
CA ASP A 96 24.69 -45.54 4.36
C ASP A 96 25.49 -45.87 5.64
N LEU A 97 25.04 -46.87 6.40
CA LEU A 97 25.69 -47.37 7.62
C LEU A 97 26.40 -48.71 7.39
N GLY A 98 26.92 -48.93 6.19
CA GLY A 98 27.67 -50.13 5.78
C GLY A 98 26.76 -51.32 5.45
N GLY A 99 25.91 -51.72 6.40
CA GLY A 99 24.98 -52.86 6.26
C GLY A 99 23.51 -52.49 6.07
N GLN A 100 23.10 -51.28 6.48
CA GLN A 100 21.73 -50.77 6.35
C GLN A 100 21.75 -49.34 5.82
N TYR A 101 20.66 -48.93 5.17
CA TYR A 101 20.39 -47.54 4.86
C TYR A 101 19.48 -46.92 5.92
N GLU A 102 19.80 -45.71 6.37
CA GLU A 102 18.94 -44.90 7.21
C GLU A 102 18.33 -43.78 6.36
N LEU A 103 17.03 -43.85 6.13
CA LEU A 103 16.25 -42.91 5.32
C LEU A 103 15.49 -41.95 6.24
N LYS A 104 15.85 -40.66 6.23
CA LYS A 104 15.11 -39.62 6.93
C LYS A 104 14.01 -39.07 6.03
N MET A 105 12.77 -39.36 6.38
CA MET A 105 11.57 -38.84 5.73
C MET A 105 10.97 -37.70 6.56
N LYS A 106 10.10 -36.88 5.94
CA LYS A 106 9.41 -35.75 6.60
C LYS A 106 8.62 -36.10 7.88
N PHE A 107 8.32 -37.37 8.09
CA PHE A 107 7.55 -37.89 9.23
C PHE A 107 8.31 -38.88 10.13
N GLY A 108 9.62 -39.07 9.92
CA GLY A 108 10.44 -39.96 10.76
C GLY A 108 11.63 -40.58 10.03
N THR A 109 12.48 -41.25 10.81
CA THR A 109 13.66 -41.97 10.30
C THR A 109 13.36 -43.46 10.20
N LEU A 110 13.61 -44.07 9.03
CA LEU A 110 13.38 -45.49 8.76
C LEU A 110 14.68 -46.19 8.40
N LYS A 111 14.95 -47.34 9.02
CA LYS A 111 16.08 -48.21 8.67
C LYS A 111 15.62 -49.27 7.68
N VAL A 112 16.35 -49.38 6.57
CA VAL A 112 16.07 -50.28 5.45
C VAL A 112 17.30 -51.17 5.23
N ASN A 113 17.10 -52.48 5.11
CA ASN A 113 18.21 -53.40 4.85
C ASN A 113 18.63 -53.34 3.37
N LYS A 114 19.94 -53.45 3.09
CA LYS A 114 20.46 -53.43 1.71
C LYS A 114 19.90 -54.55 0.84
N ALA A 115 19.50 -55.67 1.44
CA ALA A 115 18.86 -56.79 0.74
C ALA A 115 17.45 -56.49 0.22
N ASP A 116 16.76 -55.48 0.76
CA ASP A 116 15.36 -55.18 0.44
C ASP A 116 15.22 -54.04 -0.58
N VAL A 117 16.32 -53.35 -0.89
CA VAL A 117 16.39 -52.28 -1.88
C VAL A 117 16.59 -52.86 -3.28
N LEU A 118 15.75 -52.45 -4.22
CA LEU A 118 15.81 -52.83 -5.63
C LEU A 118 16.62 -51.82 -6.45
N ARG A 119 16.43 -50.53 -6.20
CA ARG A 119 17.04 -49.41 -6.94
C ARG A 119 17.01 -48.15 -6.06
N ILE A 120 18.07 -47.35 -6.12
CA ILE A 120 18.13 -46.02 -5.48
C ILE A 120 18.26 -45.00 -6.59
N GLU A 121 17.27 -44.14 -6.73
CA GLU A 121 17.35 -42.95 -7.58
C GLU A 121 17.74 -41.79 -6.67
N LYS A 122 19.06 -41.57 -6.53
CA LYS A 122 19.55 -40.43 -5.75
C LYS A 122 19.07 -39.13 -6.39
N ALA A 123 18.44 -38.27 -5.61
CA ALA A 123 18.01 -36.97 -6.08
C ALA A 123 19.27 -36.10 -6.18
N VAL A 124 19.65 -35.77 -7.41
CA VAL A 124 20.98 -35.24 -7.69
C VAL A 124 21.14 -33.85 -7.10
N ASN A 125 21.73 -33.79 -5.91
CA ASN A 125 21.94 -32.56 -5.16
C ASN A 125 22.80 -31.59 -5.97
N LYS A 126 22.25 -30.39 -6.25
CA LYS A 126 22.93 -29.30 -6.97
C LYS A 126 24.32 -29.00 -6.36
N GLY A 127 24.44 -29.05 -5.02
CA GLY A 127 25.70 -28.81 -4.31
C GLY A 127 26.74 -29.93 -4.44
N ASP A 128 26.33 -31.18 -4.71
CA ASP A 128 27.26 -32.29 -4.92
C ASP A 128 27.70 -32.39 -6.40
N LEU A 129 26.83 -31.99 -7.35
CA LEU A 129 27.27 -31.72 -8.73
C LEU A 129 28.27 -30.55 -8.79
N TYR A 130 28.08 -29.51 -7.97
CA TYR A 130 29.05 -28.41 -7.88
C TYR A 130 30.43 -28.92 -7.43
N LYS A 131 30.50 -29.73 -6.36
CA LYS A 131 31.75 -30.37 -5.92
C LYS A 131 32.36 -31.22 -7.03
N GLN A 132 31.60 -32.14 -7.63
CA GLN A 132 32.10 -33.00 -8.70
C GLN A 132 32.66 -32.20 -9.90
N LYS A 133 32.01 -31.07 -10.26
CA LYS A 133 32.50 -30.16 -11.30
C LYS A 133 33.71 -29.33 -10.89
N LEU A 134 33.87 -29.03 -9.60
CA LEU A 134 35.02 -28.31 -9.04
C LEU A 134 36.23 -29.23 -8.87
N ASP A 135 36.03 -30.46 -8.44
CA ASP A 135 37.07 -31.50 -8.27
C ASP A 135 37.60 -31.99 -9.62
N GLY A 136 36.76 -32.00 -10.66
CA GLY A 136 37.13 -32.30 -12.04
C GLY A 136 37.76 -31.13 -12.81
N LEU A 137 38.00 -29.98 -12.17
CA LEU A 137 38.48 -28.75 -12.81
C LEU A 137 39.89 -28.39 -12.35
N SER A 138 40.73 -27.92 -13.28
CA SER A 138 42.07 -27.44 -12.96
C SER A 138 42.04 -26.12 -12.20
N ALA A 139 42.75 -26.03 -11.07
CA ALA A 139 42.84 -24.83 -10.24
C ALA A 139 43.52 -23.61 -10.90
N VAL A 140 43.99 -23.75 -12.15
CA VAL A 140 44.55 -22.67 -12.98
C VAL A 140 43.79 -22.48 -14.31
N ASP A 141 42.61 -23.09 -14.46
CA ASP A 141 41.75 -22.89 -15.63
C ASP A 141 40.69 -21.81 -15.36
N ALA A 142 40.98 -20.59 -15.79
CA ALA A 142 40.07 -19.45 -15.66
C ALA A 142 38.76 -19.64 -16.45
N GLN A 143 38.82 -20.28 -17.62
CA GLN A 143 37.66 -20.48 -18.51
C GLN A 143 36.74 -21.55 -17.93
N GLY A 144 37.28 -22.68 -17.48
CA GLY A 144 36.49 -23.71 -16.78
C GLY A 144 35.90 -23.22 -15.46
N HIS A 145 36.58 -22.33 -14.72
CA HIS A 145 35.99 -21.66 -13.56
C HIS A 145 34.85 -20.70 -13.95
N PHE A 146 34.95 -20.00 -15.08
CA PHE A 146 33.87 -19.17 -15.61
C PHE A 146 32.67 -20.01 -16.09
N GLU A 147 32.90 -21.15 -16.74
CA GLU A 147 31.83 -22.09 -17.15
C GLU A 147 31.14 -22.75 -15.95
N LEU A 148 31.90 -23.09 -14.89
CA LEU A 148 31.35 -23.52 -13.62
C LEU A 148 30.44 -22.45 -13.01
N GLY A 149 30.87 -21.18 -13.00
CA GLY A 149 30.06 -20.07 -12.52
C GLY A 149 28.77 -19.86 -13.32
N GLN A 150 28.83 -19.97 -14.65
CA GLN A 150 27.62 -19.93 -15.50
C GLN A 150 26.66 -21.08 -15.20
N TRP A 151 27.17 -22.31 -15.01
CA TRP A 151 26.36 -23.46 -14.65
C TRP A 151 25.70 -23.26 -13.27
N CYS A 152 26.43 -22.76 -12.28
CA CYS A 152 25.88 -22.42 -10.97
C CYS A 152 24.76 -21.38 -11.07
N ARG A 153 24.96 -20.31 -11.86
CA ARG A 153 23.94 -19.27 -12.11
C ARG A 153 22.67 -19.85 -12.75
N GLN A 154 22.80 -20.78 -13.69
CA GLN A 154 21.67 -21.49 -14.31
C GLN A 154 20.95 -22.45 -13.33
N ASN A 155 21.63 -22.89 -12.28
CA ASN A 155 21.09 -23.80 -11.26
C ASN A 155 20.71 -23.08 -9.95
N GLU A 156 20.62 -21.75 -9.94
CA GLU A 156 20.23 -20.93 -8.78
C GLU A 156 21.23 -20.99 -7.60
N LEU A 157 22.45 -21.50 -7.83
CA LEU A 157 23.56 -21.55 -6.87
C LEU A 157 24.32 -20.22 -6.88
N ALA A 158 23.75 -19.17 -6.27
CA ALA A 158 24.22 -17.80 -6.40
C ALA A 158 25.62 -17.56 -5.77
N ASP A 159 25.87 -18.09 -4.58
CA ASP A 159 27.14 -17.89 -3.87
C ASP A 159 28.28 -18.72 -4.51
N GLU A 160 27.97 -19.95 -4.93
CA GLU A 160 28.91 -20.80 -5.67
C GLU A 160 29.24 -20.25 -7.06
N ALA A 161 28.26 -19.63 -7.73
CA ALA A 161 28.48 -18.93 -9.00
C ALA A 161 29.46 -17.77 -8.81
N LYS A 162 29.20 -16.92 -7.81
CA LYS A 162 30.05 -15.78 -7.46
C LYS A 162 31.47 -16.23 -7.12
N ALA A 163 31.63 -17.24 -6.27
CA ALA A 163 32.94 -17.78 -5.88
C ALA A 163 33.70 -18.39 -7.07
N ALA A 164 33.00 -19.03 -8.03
CA ALA A 164 33.62 -19.54 -9.25
C ALA A 164 34.08 -18.40 -10.19
N PHE A 165 33.29 -17.35 -10.35
CA PHE A 165 33.70 -16.16 -11.11
C PHE A 165 34.86 -15.40 -10.43
N GLU A 166 34.86 -15.29 -9.10
CA GLU A 166 35.97 -14.66 -8.36
C GLU A 166 37.28 -15.44 -8.54
N LYS A 167 37.24 -16.78 -8.55
CA LYS A 167 38.39 -17.63 -8.92
C LYS A 167 38.86 -17.40 -10.36
N ALA A 168 37.93 -17.36 -11.33
CA ALA A 168 38.28 -17.08 -12.73
C ALA A 168 39.02 -15.73 -12.89
N VAL A 169 38.58 -14.68 -12.18
CA VAL A 169 39.22 -13.35 -12.19
C VAL A 169 40.54 -13.29 -11.39
N ALA A 170 40.72 -14.18 -10.40
CA ALA A 170 41.99 -14.31 -9.70
C ALA A 170 43.08 -15.02 -10.54
N ILE A 171 42.67 -15.90 -11.47
CA ILE A 171 43.57 -16.61 -12.39
C ILE A 171 43.85 -15.75 -13.64
N ASP A 172 42.82 -15.24 -14.32
CA ASP A 172 42.95 -14.24 -15.38
C ASP A 172 42.34 -12.90 -14.95
N ALA A 173 43.22 -11.98 -14.56
CA ALA A 173 42.86 -10.63 -14.15
C ALA A 173 42.15 -9.80 -15.23
N ASN A 174 42.12 -10.24 -16.50
CA ASN A 174 41.41 -9.59 -17.60
C ASN A 174 40.18 -10.36 -18.11
N HIS A 175 39.77 -11.45 -17.45
CA HIS A 175 38.70 -12.33 -17.92
C HIS A 175 37.35 -11.61 -18.07
N ALA A 176 37.04 -11.16 -19.29
CA ALA A 176 35.91 -10.26 -19.54
C ALA A 176 34.53 -10.87 -19.21
N GLY A 177 34.37 -12.19 -19.39
CA GLY A 177 33.16 -12.93 -19.00
C GLY A 177 32.89 -12.86 -17.49
N ALA A 178 33.73 -13.54 -16.70
CA ALA A 178 33.63 -13.55 -15.23
C ALA A 178 33.60 -12.15 -14.59
N ARG A 179 34.35 -11.17 -15.13
CA ARG A 179 34.25 -9.78 -14.65
C ARG A 179 32.88 -9.15 -14.89
N ARG A 180 32.25 -9.37 -16.05
CA ARG A 180 30.89 -8.89 -16.34
C ARG A 180 29.86 -9.54 -15.42
N GLU A 181 29.98 -10.84 -15.19
CA GLU A 181 29.11 -11.58 -14.26
C GLU A 181 29.24 -11.11 -12.80
N LEU A 182 30.41 -10.59 -12.41
CA LEU A 182 30.66 -9.93 -11.12
C LEU A 182 30.30 -8.43 -11.11
N GLY A 183 29.64 -7.90 -12.14
CA GLY A 183 29.23 -6.49 -12.20
C GLY A 183 30.37 -5.48 -12.43
N TYR A 184 31.52 -5.93 -12.95
CA TYR A 184 32.61 -5.06 -13.39
C TYR A 184 32.49 -4.71 -14.88
N LEU A 185 32.74 -3.45 -15.20
CA LEU A 185 32.77 -2.88 -16.53
C LEU A 185 34.17 -2.35 -16.84
N LYS A 186 34.56 -2.40 -18.12
CA LYS A 186 35.86 -1.89 -18.58
C LYS A 186 35.70 -0.46 -19.08
N VAL A 187 36.25 0.50 -18.34
CA VAL A 187 36.28 1.93 -18.72
C VAL A 187 37.72 2.27 -19.07
N GLY A 188 37.98 2.45 -20.38
CA GLY A 188 39.33 2.50 -20.91
C GLY A 188 40.09 1.20 -20.62
N GLU A 189 41.19 1.29 -19.87
CA GLU A 189 41.97 0.11 -19.46
C GLU A 189 41.56 -0.46 -18.09
N LYS A 190 40.71 0.25 -17.33
CA LYS A 190 40.43 -0.08 -15.92
C LYS A 190 39.08 -0.76 -15.73
N TRP A 191 39.08 -1.86 -14.99
CA TRP A 191 37.87 -2.54 -14.53
C TRP A 191 37.30 -1.85 -13.30
N GLN A 192 36.02 -1.48 -13.33
CA GLN A 192 35.33 -0.78 -12.25
C GLN A 192 33.94 -1.39 -12.02
N THR A 193 33.42 -1.37 -10.79
CA THR A 193 32.04 -1.79 -10.49
C THR A 193 31.04 -0.67 -10.75
N ALA A 194 29.79 -1.01 -11.07
CA ALA A 194 28.70 -0.06 -11.34
C ALA A 194 28.64 1.11 -10.33
N GLY A 195 28.62 0.79 -9.03
CA GLY A 195 28.61 1.79 -7.95
C GLY A 195 29.92 2.60 -7.81
N SER A 196 31.06 2.09 -8.29
CA SER A 196 32.31 2.87 -8.37
C SER A 196 32.26 3.92 -9.49
N MET A 197 31.75 3.55 -10.66
CA MET A 197 31.54 4.49 -11.76
C MET A 197 30.55 5.59 -11.37
N MET A 198 29.43 5.24 -10.73
CA MET A 198 28.44 6.22 -10.25
C MET A 198 29.08 7.26 -9.30
N ARG A 199 29.85 6.79 -8.29
CA ARG A 199 30.59 7.69 -7.38
C ARG A 199 31.65 8.54 -8.11
N SER A 200 32.33 7.98 -9.11
CA SER A 200 33.33 8.72 -9.90
C SER A 200 32.69 9.82 -10.76
N ALA A 201 31.52 9.54 -11.35
CA ALA A 201 30.74 10.52 -12.10
C ALA A 201 30.21 11.63 -11.18
N GLU A 202 29.69 11.29 -10.00
CA GLU A 202 29.24 12.26 -9.00
C GLU A 202 30.40 13.17 -8.54
N ALA A 203 31.58 12.60 -8.28
CA ALA A 203 32.78 13.35 -7.94
C ALA A 203 33.24 14.27 -9.08
N LEU A 204 33.25 13.79 -10.33
CA LEU A 204 33.57 14.61 -11.51
C LEU A 204 32.56 15.75 -11.71
N SER A 205 31.27 15.53 -11.44
CA SER A 205 30.24 16.57 -11.50
C SER A 205 30.44 17.64 -10.42
N LYS A 206 30.79 17.24 -9.19
CA LYS A 206 31.19 18.19 -8.11
C LYS A 206 32.48 18.96 -8.43
N LEU A 207 33.39 18.37 -9.20
CA LEU A 207 34.61 19.01 -9.72
C LEU A 207 34.39 19.82 -11.01
N GLY A 208 33.15 19.97 -11.48
CA GLY A 208 32.82 20.71 -12.71
C GLY A 208 33.20 20.01 -14.02
N LYS A 209 33.77 18.80 -13.98
CA LYS A 209 34.17 18.00 -15.16
C LYS A 209 32.98 17.24 -15.76
N LEU A 210 31.95 18.00 -16.16
CA LEU A 210 30.66 17.49 -16.58
C LEU A 210 30.72 16.56 -17.79
N GLU A 211 31.60 16.81 -18.76
CA GLU A 211 31.76 15.95 -19.96
C GLU A 211 32.34 14.57 -19.62
N GLN A 212 33.34 14.52 -18.74
CA GLN A 212 33.92 13.25 -18.27
C GLN A 212 32.91 12.46 -17.43
N SER A 213 32.05 13.16 -16.69
CA SER A 213 30.95 12.57 -15.94
C SER A 213 29.84 12.02 -16.84
N SER A 214 29.45 12.73 -17.91
CA SER A 214 28.39 12.27 -18.81
C SER A 214 28.79 11.05 -19.64
N GLU A 215 30.03 10.94 -20.10
CA GLU A 215 30.49 9.75 -20.83
C GLU A 215 30.54 8.50 -19.93
N ILE A 216 30.97 8.63 -18.67
CA ILE A 216 30.93 7.52 -17.70
C ILE A 216 29.48 7.08 -17.43
N LEU A 217 28.54 8.01 -17.26
CA LEU A 217 27.13 7.68 -17.02
C LEU A 217 26.43 7.11 -18.25
N LYS A 218 26.80 7.55 -19.46
CA LYS A 218 26.34 7.00 -20.73
C LYS A 218 26.81 5.55 -20.91
N GLN A 219 28.06 5.25 -20.57
CA GLN A 219 28.58 3.87 -20.55
C GLN A 219 27.87 3.01 -19.49
N LEU A 220 27.61 3.56 -18.31
CA LEU A 220 26.88 2.89 -17.23
C LEU A 220 25.41 2.61 -17.58
N ALA A 221 24.73 3.54 -18.25
CA ALA A 221 23.37 3.35 -18.75
C ALA A 221 23.28 2.32 -19.89
N ALA A 222 24.25 2.34 -20.82
CA ALA A 222 24.31 1.41 -21.95
C ALA A 222 24.55 -0.06 -21.56
N VAL A 223 25.06 -0.31 -20.36
CA VAL A 223 25.31 -1.67 -19.84
C VAL A 223 24.03 -2.40 -19.45
N GLY A 224 22.96 -1.68 -19.11
CA GLY A 224 21.64 -2.29 -18.95
C GLY A 224 21.53 -3.35 -17.85
N ASP A 225 22.20 -3.18 -16.70
CA ASP A 225 21.79 -3.87 -15.47
C ASP A 225 20.52 -3.17 -14.93
N PRO A 226 19.30 -3.72 -15.17
CA PRO A 226 18.13 -2.85 -15.30
C PRO A 226 17.51 -2.42 -13.98
N LYS A 227 17.84 -3.10 -12.87
CA LYS A 227 17.01 -3.06 -11.66
C LYS A 227 17.21 -1.79 -10.84
N ASP A 228 18.46 -1.36 -10.66
CA ASP A 228 18.78 -0.23 -9.78
C ASP A 228 19.78 0.77 -10.37
N VAL A 229 21.00 0.38 -10.72
CA VAL A 229 22.01 1.39 -11.11
C VAL A 229 21.73 2.03 -12.47
N GLY A 230 21.08 1.33 -13.41
CA GLY A 230 20.78 1.86 -14.75
C GLY A 230 19.82 3.06 -14.74
N LYS A 231 18.74 3.00 -13.96
CA LYS A 231 17.76 4.11 -13.82
C LYS A 231 18.40 5.34 -13.14
N ASP A 232 19.22 5.12 -12.12
CA ASP A 232 19.90 6.19 -11.38
C ASP A 232 20.95 6.88 -12.27
N ALA A 233 21.70 6.09 -13.05
CA ALA A 233 22.66 6.59 -14.02
C ALA A 233 21.98 7.42 -15.14
N ALA A 234 20.83 6.98 -15.65
CA ALA A 234 20.04 7.73 -16.63
C ALA A 234 19.53 9.07 -16.07
N LEU A 235 19.01 9.08 -14.83
CA LEU A 235 18.59 10.30 -14.15
C LEU A 235 19.76 11.26 -13.86
N ALA A 236 20.94 10.74 -13.48
CA ALA A 236 22.14 11.54 -13.29
C ALA A 236 22.67 12.11 -14.62
N LEU A 237 22.62 11.33 -15.70
CA LEU A 237 23.03 11.75 -17.04
C LEU A 237 22.16 12.90 -17.56
N ALA A 238 20.84 12.79 -17.45
CA ALA A 238 19.90 13.83 -17.83
C ALA A 238 20.13 15.15 -17.05
N ARG A 239 20.39 15.06 -15.73
CA ARG A 239 20.79 16.21 -14.87
C ARG A 239 22.12 16.85 -15.26
N ILE A 240 23.02 16.11 -15.92
CA ILE A 240 24.28 16.65 -16.42
C ILE A 240 24.10 17.26 -17.81
N TYR A 241 23.23 16.71 -18.65
CA TYR A 241 22.84 17.36 -19.92
C TYR A 241 22.08 18.68 -19.70
N GLU A 242 21.26 18.80 -18.64
CA GLU A 242 20.72 20.11 -18.18
C GLU A 242 21.84 21.12 -17.90
N LYS A 243 22.85 20.74 -17.12
CA LYS A 243 23.99 21.61 -16.76
C LYS A 243 24.91 21.94 -17.92
N LEU A 244 24.99 21.06 -18.93
CA LEU A 244 25.72 21.26 -20.18
C LEU A 244 24.92 22.02 -21.24
N GLY A 245 23.64 22.36 -21.00
CA GLY A 245 22.78 23.00 -21.99
C GLY A 245 22.39 22.11 -23.18
N LYS A 246 22.52 20.78 -23.06
CA LYS A 246 22.21 19.81 -24.13
C LYS A 246 20.74 19.38 -24.05
N TRP A 247 19.84 20.31 -24.35
CA TRP A 247 18.39 20.17 -24.13
C TRP A 247 17.76 18.96 -24.84
N GLN A 248 18.18 18.66 -26.07
CA GLN A 248 17.66 17.52 -26.84
C GLN A 248 18.13 16.16 -26.26
N ASP A 249 19.39 16.08 -25.82
CA ASP A 249 19.93 14.90 -25.13
C ASP A 249 19.30 14.72 -23.74
N ALA A 250 19.03 15.82 -23.03
CA ALA A 250 18.33 15.80 -21.74
C ALA A 250 16.87 15.32 -21.87
N ALA A 251 16.11 15.84 -22.83
CA ALA A 251 14.72 15.44 -23.05
C ALA A 251 14.61 13.96 -23.46
N SER A 252 15.46 13.48 -24.37
CA SER A 252 15.48 12.07 -24.79
C SER A 252 15.90 11.12 -23.66
N THR A 253 16.90 11.48 -22.85
CA THR A 253 17.29 10.68 -21.67
C THR A 253 16.21 10.69 -20.58
N TYR A 254 15.48 11.78 -20.36
CA TYR A 254 14.33 11.77 -19.44
C TYR A 254 13.18 10.87 -19.93
N LYS A 255 12.86 10.85 -21.23
CA LYS A 255 11.86 9.93 -21.78
C LYS A 255 12.26 8.46 -21.63
N ALA A 256 13.55 8.14 -21.82
CA ALA A 256 14.08 6.80 -21.57
C ALA A 256 13.99 6.43 -20.07
N ALA A 257 14.34 7.35 -19.18
CA ALA A 257 14.22 7.14 -17.73
C ALA A 257 12.75 6.94 -17.30
N GLU A 258 11.78 7.70 -17.84
CA GLU A 258 10.35 7.56 -17.49
C GLU A 258 9.81 6.14 -17.76
N GLN A 259 10.34 5.46 -18.78
CA GLN A 259 9.97 4.07 -19.11
C GLN A 259 10.61 3.03 -18.17
N MET A 260 11.76 3.34 -17.56
CA MET A 260 12.49 2.45 -16.65
C MET A 260 12.13 2.64 -15.17
N LEU A 261 11.52 3.77 -14.79
CA LEU A 261 11.26 4.13 -13.39
C LEU A 261 9.98 3.49 -12.82
N LEU A 262 10.15 2.71 -11.76
CA LEU A 262 9.03 2.18 -10.95
C LEU A 262 8.51 3.18 -9.90
N ALA A 263 9.34 4.13 -9.46
CA ALA A 263 8.97 5.07 -8.39
C ALA A 263 8.12 6.24 -8.92
N PRO A 264 6.91 6.50 -8.38
CA PRO A 264 6.00 7.50 -8.94
C PRO A 264 6.55 8.92 -8.87
N LYS A 265 7.21 9.29 -7.75
CA LYS A 265 7.82 10.61 -7.56
C LYS A 265 8.88 10.93 -8.62
N GLU A 266 9.77 9.97 -8.88
CA GLU A 266 10.88 10.14 -9.84
C GLU A 266 10.36 10.14 -11.28
N LYS A 267 9.35 9.31 -11.57
CA LYS A 267 8.65 9.30 -12.85
C LYS A 267 7.96 10.64 -13.15
N THR A 268 7.19 11.16 -12.19
CA THR A 268 6.54 12.49 -12.32
C THR A 268 7.57 13.60 -12.49
N LEU A 269 8.69 13.55 -11.77
CA LEU A 269 9.77 14.53 -11.91
C LEU A 269 10.42 14.45 -13.31
N ALA A 270 10.76 13.25 -13.80
CA ALA A 270 11.35 13.07 -15.13
C ALA A 270 10.42 13.59 -16.25
N ARG A 271 9.13 13.24 -16.18
CA ARG A 271 8.10 13.69 -17.13
C ARG A 271 8.00 15.22 -17.16
N VAL A 272 7.82 15.86 -16.01
CA VAL A 272 7.64 17.32 -15.94
C VAL A 272 8.93 18.08 -16.30
N ARG A 273 10.11 17.52 -15.99
CA ARG A 273 11.39 18.07 -16.48
C ARG A 273 11.48 18.01 -18.01
N CYS A 274 11.10 16.89 -18.62
CA CYS A 274 11.00 16.77 -20.07
C CYS A 274 10.04 17.81 -20.67
N GLU A 275 8.82 17.93 -20.13
CA GLU A 275 7.84 18.95 -20.59
C GLU A 275 8.39 20.38 -20.52
N ILE A 276 9.14 20.74 -19.47
CA ILE A 276 9.74 22.08 -19.32
C ILE A 276 10.78 22.31 -20.42
N ILE A 277 11.66 21.33 -20.67
CA ILE A 277 12.73 21.41 -21.66
C ILE A 277 12.15 21.47 -23.09
N GLU A 278 11.15 20.64 -23.40
CA GLU A 278 10.45 20.67 -24.70
C GLU A 278 9.67 21.98 -24.92
N SER A 279 9.21 22.63 -23.84
CA SER A 279 8.57 23.96 -23.91
C SER A 279 9.57 25.11 -24.11
N HIS A 280 10.87 24.89 -23.87
CA HIS A 280 11.92 25.91 -23.96
C HIS A 280 13.19 25.37 -24.65
N PRO A 281 13.16 25.05 -25.96
CA PRO A 281 14.31 24.48 -26.67
C PRO A 281 15.58 25.35 -26.63
N ASP A 282 15.41 26.67 -26.50
CA ASP A 282 16.48 27.66 -26.39
C ASP A 282 17.18 27.64 -25.02
N GLY A 283 16.67 26.88 -24.05
CA GLY A 283 17.24 26.78 -22.70
C GLY A 283 17.01 27.99 -21.80
N MET A 284 16.16 28.94 -22.20
CA MET A 284 15.85 30.16 -21.44
C MET A 284 14.46 30.06 -20.81
N TYR A 285 14.35 30.43 -19.52
CA TYR A 285 13.08 30.46 -18.80
C TYR A 285 12.80 31.87 -18.26
N LEU A 286 11.55 32.31 -18.40
CA LEU A 286 11.09 33.57 -17.84
C LEU A 286 10.67 33.36 -16.38
N VAL A 287 11.55 33.73 -15.45
CA VAL A 287 11.25 33.81 -14.02
C VAL A 287 10.32 35.01 -13.79
N LYS A 288 9.00 34.75 -13.84
CA LYS A 288 7.93 35.78 -13.80
C LYS A 288 7.83 36.51 -12.48
N GLU A 289 8.04 35.79 -11.39
CA GLU A 289 8.14 36.31 -10.04
C GLU A 289 9.63 36.30 -9.68
N GLU A 290 10.23 37.47 -9.38
CA GLU A 290 11.22 37.46 -8.29
C GLU A 290 10.52 36.77 -7.12
N ALA A 291 11.17 35.74 -6.56
CA ALA A 291 10.53 34.83 -5.59
C ALA A 291 10.24 35.55 -4.26
N ALA A 292 9.21 36.39 -4.29
CA ALA A 292 8.79 37.28 -3.25
C ALA A 292 8.38 36.49 -2.01
N ALA A 293 8.42 37.15 -0.86
CA ALA A 293 7.91 36.59 0.38
C ALA A 293 6.37 36.59 0.38
N SER A 294 5.77 35.77 -0.48
CA SER A 294 4.37 35.38 -0.36
C SER A 294 4.25 34.52 0.90
N THR A 295 3.80 35.17 1.97
CA THR A 295 3.70 34.59 3.31
C THR A 295 2.77 33.38 3.31
N LEU A 296 3.36 32.18 3.18
CA LEU A 296 2.72 30.97 3.69
C LEU A 296 2.56 31.16 5.20
N LEU A 297 1.31 31.30 5.63
CA LEU A 297 0.91 31.40 7.03
C LEU A 297 1.25 30.07 7.72
N SER A 298 2.47 29.98 8.21
CA SER A 298 3.02 28.85 8.93
C SER A 298 2.58 28.95 10.38
N LEU A 299 1.46 28.28 10.68
CA LEU A 299 1.24 27.78 12.02
C LEU A 299 2.12 26.54 12.18
N ASP A 300 3.06 26.63 13.11
CA ASP A 300 3.75 25.53 13.76
C ASP A 300 4.42 24.49 12.83
N ASP A 301 5.53 24.86 12.18
CA ASP A 301 6.83 24.53 12.77
C ASP A 301 8.03 25.32 12.18
N GLY A 302 9.04 25.58 13.01
CA GLY A 302 10.06 26.61 12.80
C GLY A 302 11.14 26.37 11.71
N LYS A 303 10.92 25.45 10.76
CA LYS A 303 11.90 25.11 9.70
C LYS A 303 11.29 24.97 8.29
N GLY A 304 10.31 25.82 7.95
CA GLY A 304 9.89 26.03 6.56
C GLY A 304 11.09 26.44 5.68
N GLY A 305 11.62 25.49 4.91
CA GLY A 305 12.85 25.69 4.13
C GLY A 305 12.65 26.71 3.01
N LYS A 306 13.29 27.89 3.15
CA LYS A 306 13.19 28.96 2.15
C LYS A 306 13.62 28.46 0.77
N ALA A 307 12.65 28.30 -0.11
CA ALA A 307 12.84 27.86 -1.48
C ALA A 307 13.84 28.80 -2.17
N PRO A 308 14.90 28.29 -2.84
CA PRO A 308 15.95 29.14 -3.38
C PRO A 308 15.38 30.16 -4.37
N GLN A 309 15.79 31.42 -4.19
CA GLN A 309 15.33 32.56 -4.95
C GLN A 309 16.20 32.73 -6.21
N ALA A 310 15.53 32.77 -7.36
CA ALA A 310 16.07 33.23 -8.64
C ALA A 310 15.78 34.74 -8.79
N LYS A 311 16.54 35.44 -9.65
CA LYS A 311 16.25 36.85 -9.97
C LYS A 311 15.21 36.90 -11.09
N GLY A 312 14.35 37.92 -11.07
CA GLY A 312 13.29 38.06 -12.06
C GLY A 312 13.85 38.32 -13.46
N GLY A 313 13.15 37.83 -14.49
CA GLY A 313 13.52 37.99 -15.89
C GLY A 313 13.91 36.68 -16.59
N MET A 314 14.51 36.80 -17.77
CA MET A 314 15.00 35.65 -18.53
C MET A 314 16.30 35.13 -17.93
N GLN A 315 16.31 33.88 -17.46
CA GLN A 315 17.48 33.20 -16.91
C GLN A 315 17.69 31.83 -17.60
N PRO A 316 18.92 31.32 -17.69
CA PRO A 316 19.18 30.01 -18.29
C PRO A 316 18.68 28.88 -17.39
N LEU A 317 18.05 27.88 -17.99
CA LEU A 317 17.47 26.71 -17.32
C LEU A 317 18.53 25.76 -16.72
N SER A 318 19.80 25.95 -17.08
CA SER A 318 20.94 25.21 -16.53
C SER A 318 21.25 25.58 -15.07
N ASP A 319 20.80 26.75 -14.61
CA ASP A 319 20.80 27.12 -13.20
C ASP A 319 19.73 26.32 -12.43
N GLU A 320 20.17 25.53 -11.47
CA GLU A 320 19.28 24.69 -10.63
C GLU A 320 18.18 25.49 -9.92
N LYS A 321 18.43 26.77 -9.63
CA LYS A 321 17.43 27.71 -9.07
C LYS A 321 16.32 28.07 -10.06
N VAL A 322 16.66 28.22 -11.33
CA VAL A 322 15.74 28.55 -12.43
C VAL A 322 14.90 27.33 -12.76
N MET A 323 15.52 26.14 -12.84
CA MET A 323 14.79 24.89 -12.98
C MET A 323 13.84 24.64 -11.79
N ALA A 324 14.24 24.98 -10.57
CA ALA A 324 13.38 24.92 -9.39
C ALA A 324 12.22 25.94 -9.42
N ALA A 325 12.36 27.08 -10.10
CA ALA A 325 11.26 28.02 -10.34
C ALA A 325 10.28 27.47 -11.40
N ALA A 326 10.78 26.97 -12.54
CA ALA A 326 9.95 26.34 -13.57
C ALA A 326 9.15 25.13 -13.04
N LEU A 327 9.76 24.34 -12.15
CA LEU A 327 9.08 23.24 -11.45
C LEU A 327 7.99 23.73 -10.48
N ARG A 328 8.15 24.90 -9.82
CA ARG A 328 7.09 25.52 -9.01
C ARG A 328 5.94 26.03 -9.86
N ASP A 329 6.21 26.64 -11.00
CA ASP A 329 5.16 27.14 -11.90
C ASP A 329 4.34 25.98 -12.50
N LYS A 330 5.00 24.90 -12.91
CA LYS A 330 4.32 23.64 -13.30
C LYS A 330 3.52 23.03 -12.14
N ALA A 331 4.09 22.98 -10.93
CA ALA A 331 3.38 22.47 -9.75
C ALA A 331 2.14 23.33 -9.41
N ARG A 332 2.24 24.67 -9.48
CA ARG A 332 1.11 25.60 -9.30
C ARG A 332 0.00 25.33 -10.32
N ALA A 333 0.36 25.10 -11.59
CA ALA A 333 -0.60 24.74 -12.63
C ALA A 333 -1.29 23.38 -12.40
N ILE A 334 -0.57 22.39 -11.85
CA ILE A 334 -1.14 21.08 -11.46
C ILE A 334 -2.08 21.23 -10.25
N VAL A 335 -1.72 22.05 -9.26
CA VAL A 335 -2.60 22.40 -8.13
C VAL A 335 -3.88 23.07 -8.63
N ASP A 336 -3.80 23.97 -9.62
CA ASP A 336 -4.98 24.61 -10.21
C ASP A 336 -5.83 23.69 -11.12
N GLN A 337 -5.28 22.56 -11.60
CA GLN A 337 -6.08 21.47 -12.18
C GLN A 337 -6.81 20.69 -11.08
N GLY A 338 -6.08 20.24 -10.04
CA GLY A 338 -6.66 19.55 -8.89
C GLY A 338 -7.75 20.37 -8.19
N ARG A 339 -7.56 21.69 -8.06
CA ARG A 339 -8.53 22.65 -7.51
C ARG A 339 -9.87 22.63 -8.26
N ARG A 340 -9.87 22.45 -9.58
CA ARG A 340 -11.12 22.40 -10.37
C ARG A 340 -11.92 21.14 -10.06
N VAL A 341 -11.25 19.98 -10.08
CA VAL A 341 -11.84 18.69 -9.70
C VAL A 341 -12.34 18.72 -8.25
N PHE A 342 -11.59 19.37 -7.35
CA PHE A 342 -11.93 19.53 -5.95
C PHE A 342 -13.18 20.41 -5.70
N GLU A 343 -13.33 21.52 -6.44
CA GLU A 343 -14.53 22.36 -6.38
C GLU A 343 -15.74 21.74 -7.11
N GLU A 344 -15.52 20.83 -8.06
CA GLU A 344 -16.57 19.96 -8.63
C GLU A 344 -17.01 18.88 -7.62
N ALA A 345 -16.06 18.24 -6.93
CA ALA A 345 -16.34 17.29 -5.84
C ALA A 345 -17.17 17.93 -4.72
N LYS A 346 -16.85 19.18 -4.32
CA LYS A 346 -17.63 19.95 -3.34
C LYS A 346 -19.09 20.17 -3.76
N LYS A 347 -19.36 20.39 -5.06
CA LYS A 347 -20.74 20.53 -5.58
C LYS A 347 -21.48 19.19 -5.57
N VAL A 348 -20.78 18.09 -5.87
CA VAL A 348 -21.35 16.74 -5.87
C VAL A 348 -21.62 16.22 -4.44
N ASP A 349 -20.81 16.59 -3.45
CA ASP A 349 -20.95 16.15 -2.03
C ASP A 349 -22.30 16.52 -1.38
N VAL A 350 -22.99 17.54 -1.94
CA VAL A 350 -24.34 17.94 -1.51
C VAL A 350 -25.41 16.94 -1.96
N VAL A 351 -25.16 16.18 -3.03
CA VAL A 351 -26.15 15.29 -3.68
C VAL A 351 -25.77 13.81 -3.54
N ASP A 352 -24.48 13.48 -3.69
CA ASP A 352 -23.95 12.12 -3.64
C ASP A 352 -22.53 12.14 -3.04
N SER A 353 -22.43 11.92 -1.72
CA SER A 353 -21.14 11.89 -1.02
C SER A 353 -20.25 10.71 -1.44
N ASP A 354 -20.78 9.56 -1.86
CA ASP A 354 -19.95 8.40 -2.26
C ASP A 354 -19.37 8.60 -3.68
N LYS A 355 -20.03 9.38 -4.57
CA LYS A 355 -19.43 9.88 -5.81
C LYS A 355 -18.45 11.03 -5.55
N ALA A 356 -18.76 11.94 -4.62
CA ALA A 356 -17.86 13.03 -4.26
C ALA A 356 -16.53 12.52 -3.68
N LEU A 357 -16.54 11.46 -2.88
CA LEU A 357 -15.31 10.81 -2.37
C LEU A 357 -14.37 10.38 -3.49
N LYS A 358 -14.89 9.84 -4.61
CA LYS A 358 -14.07 9.46 -5.78
C LYS A 358 -13.44 10.68 -6.46
N LEU A 359 -14.20 11.77 -6.61
CA LEU A 359 -13.68 13.03 -7.16
C LEU A 359 -12.64 13.67 -6.20
N PHE A 360 -12.79 13.48 -4.88
CA PHE A 360 -11.75 13.87 -3.91
C PHE A 360 -10.50 12.98 -3.99
N ASP A 361 -10.62 11.68 -4.30
CA ASP A 361 -9.48 10.80 -4.59
C ASP A 361 -8.77 11.21 -5.90
N GLU A 362 -9.53 11.49 -6.96
CA GLU A 362 -9.01 11.98 -8.24
C GLU A 362 -8.28 13.32 -8.07
N ALA A 363 -8.86 14.27 -7.31
CA ALA A 363 -8.19 15.53 -6.98
C ALA A 363 -6.88 15.31 -6.18
N GLY A 364 -6.88 14.36 -5.23
CA GLY A 364 -5.70 13.97 -4.47
C GLY A 364 -4.53 13.53 -5.35
N VAL A 365 -4.80 12.78 -6.43
CA VAL A 365 -3.77 12.34 -7.40
C VAL A 365 -3.08 13.52 -8.11
N TYR A 366 -3.75 14.66 -8.28
CA TYR A 366 -3.11 15.90 -8.78
C TYR A 366 -2.28 16.59 -7.70
N PHE A 367 -2.81 16.70 -6.48
CA PHE A 367 -2.09 17.33 -5.36
C PHE A 367 -0.84 16.55 -4.96
N ASP A 368 -0.87 15.23 -4.97
CA ASP A 368 0.30 14.37 -4.72
C ASP A 368 1.35 14.49 -5.85
N GLN A 369 0.91 14.60 -7.11
CA GLN A 369 1.82 14.91 -8.23
C GLN A 369 2.48 16.29 -8.08
N ALA A 370 1.78 17.30 -7.54
CA ALA A 370 2.39 18.59 -7.22
C ALA A 370 3.38 18.48 -6.05
N ASN A 371 3.02 17.77 -4.98
CA ASN A 371 3.87 17.52 -3.80
C ASN A 371 5.16 16.73 -4.16
N PHE A 372 5.12 15.89 -5.21
CA PHE A 372 6.32 15.21 -5.73
C PHE A 372 7.33 16.16 -6.39
N LEU A 373 6.87 17.28 -6.96
CA LEU A 373 7.71 18.31 -7.58
C LEU A 373 8.22 19.32 -6.55
N VAL A 374 7.32 19.77 -5.66
CA VAL A 374 7.59 20.78 -4.63
C VAL A 374 6.93 20.32 -3.33
N PRO A 375 7.70 19.95 -2.29
CA PRO A 375 7.16 19.52 -1.00
C PRO A 375 6.14 20.52 -0.43
N ASP A 376 5.09 19.98 0.18
CA ASP A 376 4.03 20.68 0.91
C ASP A 376 3.21 21.72 0.12
N ILE A 377 3.45 21.91 -1.18
CA ILE A 377 2.74 22.92 -2.01
C ILE A 377 1.21 22.75 -2.01
N ALA A 378 0.73 21.53 -1.81
CA ALA A 378 -0.70 21.19 -1.73
C ALA A 378 -1.12 20.59 -0.37
N ARG A 379 -0.30 20.75 0.69
CA ARG A 379 -0.58 20.15 2.02
C ARG A 379 -1.97 20.51 2.55
N SER A 380 -2.39 21.76 2.43
CA SER A 380 -3.73 22.23 2.83
C SER A 380 -4.88 21.53 2.10
N TYR A 381 -4.76 21.28 0.80
CA TYR A 381 -5.77 20.58 0.01
C TYR A 381 -5.86 19.09 0.38
N ASN A 382 -4.71 18.44 0.62
CA ASN A 382 -4.69 17.06 1.11
C ASN A 382 -5.32 16.96 2.51
N VAL A 383 -5.07 17.93 3.41
CA VAL A 383 -5.75 18.01 4.71
C VAL A 383 -7.26 18.21 4.55
N GLU A 384 -7.75 19.06 3.63
CA GLU A 384 -9.20 19.16 3.38
C GLU A 384 -9.80 17.86 2.82
N ILE A 385 -9.11 17.15 1.92
CA ILE A 385 -9.54 15.83 1.42
C ILE A 385 -9.63 14.82 2.57
N VAL A 386 -8.64 14.77 3.45
CA VAL A 386 -8.66 13.91 4.64
C VAL A 386 -9.80 14.28 5.59
N ARG A 387 -10.03 15.57 5.85
CA ARG A 387 -11.19 16.05 6.63
C ARG A 387 -12.53 15.62 6.02
N LYS A 388 -12.69 15.69 4.70
CA LYS A 388 -13.88 15.20 3.98
C LYS A 388 -14.06 13.68 4.13
N LYS A 389 -12.99 12.90 3.97
CA LYS A 389 -13.00 11.44 4.18
C LYS A 389 -13.37 11.07 5.62
N ILE A 390 -12.78 11.74 6.60
CA ILE A 390 -13.10 11.57 8.03
C ILE A 390 -14.57 11.89 8.30
N GLY A 391 -15.08 13.02 7.82
CA GLY A 391 -16.50 13.40 7.99
C GLY A 391 -17.47 12.37 7.39
N ALA A 392 -17.10 11.73 6.28
CA ALA A 392 -17.89 10.64 5.70
C ALA A 392 -17.88 9.35 6.57
N GLN A 393 -16.75 9.03 7.23
CA GLN A 393 -16.66 7.92 8.17
C GLN A 393 -17.37 8.23 9.50
N GLN A 394 -17.27 9.47 10.01
CA GLN A 394 -17.99 9.93 11.20
C GLN A 394 -19.51 9.83 11.01
N LYS A 395 -20.06 10.27 9.86
CA LYS A 395 -21.47 10.05 9.50
C LYS A 395 -21.87 8.56 9.58
N LYS A 396 -20.99 7.65 9.13
CA LYS A 396 -21.23 6.20 9.14
C LYS A 396 -21.15 5.62 10.57
N ALA A 397 -20.18 6.02 11.40
CA ALA A 397 -20.08 5.66 12.81
C ALA A 397 -21.29 6.16 13.64
N ILE A 398 -21.66 7.44 13.50
CA ILE A 398 -22.83 8.05 14.17
C ILE A 398 -24.12 7.31 13.81
N ASN A 399 -24.29 6.86 12.56
CA ASN A 399 -25.45 6.06 12.17
C ASN A 399 -25.53 4.73 12.94
N TYR A 400 -24.41 4.02 13.14
CA TYR A 400 -24.38 2.81 13.96
C TYR A 400 -24.64 3.08 15.45
N LEU A 401 -24.17 4.22 15.98
CA LEU A 401 -24.43 4.63 17.37
C LEU A 401 -25.91 5.02 17.58
N THR A 402 -26.54 5.71 16.61
CA THR A 402 -27.99 5.96 16.61
C THR A 402 -28.79 4.66 16.46
N GLN A 403 -28.33 3.70 15.67
CA GLN A 403 -28.95 2.37 15.61
C GLN A 403 -28.79 1.59 16.91
N PHE A 404 -27.67 1.76 17.64
CA PHE A 404 -27.43 1.17 18.95
C PHE A 404 -28.40 1.71 20.01
N THR A 405 -28.58 3.04 20.10
CA THR A 405 -29.56 3.64 21.01
C THR A 405 -31.02 3.39 20.61
N ALA A 406 -31.27 3.09 19.33
CA ALA A 406 -32.60 2.75 18.81
C ALA A 406 -32.95 1.24 18.85
N VAL A 407 -32.11 0.35 19.41
CA VAL A 407 -32.51 -1.06 19.60
C VAL A 407 -33.43 -1.15 20.83
N PRO A 408 -34.73 -1.50 20.69
CA PRO A 408 -35.64 -1.58 21.83
C PRO A 408 -35.22 -2.72 22.76
N GLU A 409 -35.22 -2.47 24.07
CA GLU A 409 -34.96 -3.50 25.08
C GLU A 409 -36.01 -4.63 24.98
N PRO A 410 -35.61 -5.92 25.09
CA PRO A 410 -36.56 -7.02 25.08
C PRO A 410 -37.46 -6.99 26.32
N SER A 411 -38.78 -7.10 26.13
CA SER A 411 -39.76 -6.96 27.20
C SER A 411 -39.63 -8.04 28.27
N VAL A 412 -39.00 -7.67 29.40
CA VAL A 412 -38.79 -8.56 30.54
C VAL A 412 -40.13 -8.85 31.23
N GLN A 413 -40.66 -10.06 31.01
CA GLN A 413 -41.81 -10.53 31.78
C GLN A 413 -41.42 -10.74 33.25
N VAL A 414 -41.79 -9.79 34.11
CA VAL A 414 -41.59 -9.87 35.56
C VAL A 414 -42.66 -10.77 36.18
N LEU A 415 -42.31 -12.03 36.41
CA LEU A 415 -43.14 -12.99 37.12
C LEU A 415 -42.73 -13.09 38.61
N ALA A 416 -43.72 -13.05 39.50
CA ALA A 416 -43.59 -13.41 40.92
C ALA A 416 -42.39 -12.78 41.67
N GLY A 417 -42.20 -11.47 41.56
CA GLY A 417 -41.33 -10.67 42.43
C GLY A 417 -39.82 -10.97 42.37
N SER A 418 -39.37 -11.87 41.49
CA SER A 418 -37.98 -12.30 41.38
C SER A 418 -37.53 -12.31 39.92
N ARG A 419 -36.36 -11.74 39.63
CA ARG A 419 -35.83 -11.64 38.25
C ARG A 419 -35.31 -13.00 37.75
N ARG A 420 -36.22 -13.93 37.43
CA ARG A 420 -35.92 -15.16 36.68
C ARG A 420 -36.52 -15.08 35.29
N MET A 421 -35.71 -14.64 34.33
CA MET A 421 -36.05 -14.69 32.91
C MET A 421 -36.31 -16.13 32.47
N THR A 422 -37.35 -16.32 31.65
CA THR A 422 -37.64 -17.62 31.02
C THR A 422 -36.50 -18.02 30.07
N ALA A 423 -36.39 -19.32 29.74
CA ALA A 423 -35.38 -19.79 28.80
C ALA A 423 -35.48 -19.10 27.42
N LYS A 424 -36.70 -18.77 26.99
CA LYS A 424 -36.94 -17.94 25.80
C LYS A 424 -36.42 -16.52 26.00
N GLY A 425 -36.82 -15.85 27.10
CA GLY A 425 -36.35 -14.50 27.41
C GLY A 425 -34.83 -14.38 27.49
N ARG A 426 -34.12 -15.40 28.02
CA ARG A 426 -32.65 -15.42 28.03
C ARG A 426 -32.06 -15.54 26.62
N LYS A 427 -32.68 -16.29 25.70
CA LYS A 427 -32.27 -16.34 24.29
C LYS A 427 -32.51 -14.99 23.60
N ASP A 428 -33.68 -14.39 23.80
CA ASP A 428 -34.06 -13.11 23.21
C ASP A 428 -33.12 -11.98 23.69
N TRP A 429 -32.71 -11.99 24.97
CA TRP A 429 -31.68 -11.10 25.53
C TRP A 429 -30.26 -11.37 25.02
N GLY A 430 -29.88 -12.65 24.84
CA GLY A 430 -28.61 -13.02 24.21
C GLY A 430 -28.49 -12.52 22.77
N GLU A 431 -29.57 -12.58 21.99
CA GLU A 431 -29.65 -12.03 20.63
C GLU A 431 -29.60 -10.49 20.64
N TYR A 432 -30.26 -9.83 21.60
CA TYR A 432 -30.18 -8.38 21.80
C TYR A 432 -28.75 -7.90 22.10
N ILE A 433 -28.08 -8.51 23.10
CA ILE A 433 -26.69 -8.19 23.44
C ILE A 433 -25.76 -8.43 22.24
N SER A 434 -25.92 -9.56 21.54
CA SER A 434 -25.10 -9.87 20.34
C SER A 434 -25.29 -8.85 19.21
N LYS A 435 -26.50 -8.31 19.03
CA LYS A 435 -26.80 -7.24 18.05
C LYS A 435 -26.13 -5.93 18.44
N LEU A 436 -26.18 -5.56 19.72
CA LEU A 436 -25.49 -4.37 20.25
C LEU A 436 -23.95 -4.51 20.14
N GLU A 437 -23.39 -5.67 20.48
CA GLU A 437 -21.95 -5.97 20.33
C GLU A 437 -21.51 -5.81 18.85
N GLY A 438 -22.35 -6.24 17.91
CA GLY A 438 -22.13 -6.07 16.47
C GLY A 438 -22.17 -4.62 16.00
N LEU A 439 -23.07 -3.79 16.53
CA LEU A 439 -23.18 -2.36 16.20
C LEU A 439 -22.00 -1.54 16.75
N LEU A 440 -21.60 -1.76 18.01
CA LEU A 440 -20.41 -1.12 18.58
C LEU A 440 -19.16 -1.47 17.78
N LYS A 441 -18.97 -2.76 17.46
CA LYS A 441 -17.83 -3.22 16.65
C LYS A 441 -17.82 -2.66 15.22
N ALA A 442 -18.98 -2.27 14.68
CA ALA A 442 -19.07 -1.56 13.40
C ALA A 442 -18.65 -0.09 13.55
N ALA A 443 -19.04 0.60 14.64
CA ALA A 443 -18.61 1.96 14.93
C ALA A 443 -17.08 2.05 15.14
N GLU A 444 -16.51 1.17 15.98
CA GLU A 444 -15.06 1.09 16.24
C GLU A 444 -14.25 0.97 14.96
N LYS A 445 -14.66 0.08 14.05
CA LYS A 445 -13.99 -0.09 12.75
C LYS A 445 -13.96 1.20 11.92
N HIS A 446 -14.95 2.09 12.07
CA HIS A 446 -14.94 3.40 11.42
C HIS A 446 -14.10 4.42 12.20
N GLN A 447 -13.97 4.29 13.52
CA GLN A 447 -13.05 5.09 14.35
C GLN A 447 -11.57 4.72 14.11
N ASP A 448 -11.23 3.43 14.00
CA ASP A 448 -9.91 2.96 13.54
C ASP A 448 -9.52 3.61 12.20
N GLN A 449 -10.47 3.68 11.26
CA GLN A 449 -10.28 4.30 9.95
C GLN A 449 -10.12 5.83 10.03
N ILE A 450 -10.82 6.49 10.96
CA ILE A 450 -10.65 7.93 11.22
C ILE A 450 -9.28 8.20 11.83
N LEU A 451 -8.86 7.41 12.82
CA LEU A 451 -7.56 7.52 13.47
C LEU A 451 -6.41 7.33 12.46
N ALA A 452 -6.48 6.29 11.62
CA ALA A 452 -5.48 6.02 10.59
C ALA A 452 -5.41 7.11 9.51
N LEU A 453 -6.54 7.74 9.16
CA LEU A 453 -6.57 8.90 8.26
C LEU A 453 -6.00 10.16 8.93
N ALA A 454 -6.30 10.39 10.22
CA ALA A 454 -5.88 11.58 10.93
C ALA A 454 -4.38 11.57 11.30
N GLN A 455 -3.80 10.39 11.55
CA GLN A 455 -2.37 10.21 11.82
C GLN A 455 -1.45 10.68 10.68
N ALA A 456 -1.97 10.86 9.46
CA ALA A 456 -1.19 11.42 8.35
C ALA A 456 -0.88 12.92 8.49
N TYR A 457 -1.70 13.65 9.27
CA TYR A 457 -1.56 15.10 9.52
C TYR A 457 -1.90 15.38 10.99
N PRO A 458 -1.01 14.98 11.94
CA PRO A 458 -1.33 14.96 13.36
C PRO A 458 -1.62 16.34 13.93
N ASP A 459 -0.93 17.36 13.43
CA ASP A 459 -0.99 18.74 13.94
C ASP A 459 -2.29 19.42 13.46
N GLU A 460 -2.58 19.37 12.15
CA GLU A 460 -3.81 19.95 11.59
C GLU A 460 -5.10 19.19 11.94
N LEU A 461 -5.00 18.00 12.54
CA LEU A 461 -6.13 17.14 12.90
C LEU A 461 -6.15 16.75 14.39
N ALA A 462 -5.36 17.42 15.24
CA ALA A 462 -5.26 17.14 16.68
C ALA A 462 -6.62 17.04 17.39
N ASP A 463 -7.52 18.01 17.16
CA ASP A 463 -8.89 18.01 17.70
C ASP A 463 -9.69 16.76 17.28
N THR A 464 -9.52 16.32 16.03
CA THR A 464 -10.21 15.16 15.47
C THR A 464 -9.67 13.86 16.08
N ILE A 465 -8.37 13.78 16.31
CA ILE A 465 -7.73 12.66 17.02
C ILE A 465 -8.22 12.61 18.48
N ALA A 466 -8.30 13.75 19.16
CA ALA A 466 -8.79 13.85 20.53
C ALA A 466 -10.28 13.46 20.66
N GLN A 467 -11.13 13.92 19.74
CA GLN A 467 -12.55 13.55 19.69
C GLN A 467 -12.74 12.05 19.42
N THR A 468 -11.97 11.47 18.49
CA THR A 468 -12.04 10.04 18.16
C THR A 468 -11.69 9.19 19.38
N LYS A 469 -10.54 9.48 20.04
CA LYS A 469 -10.13 8.80 21.28
C LYS A 469 -11.18 8.86 22.39
N LYS A 470 -11.84 10.01 22.57
CA LYS A 470 -12.92 10.17 23.55
C LYS A 470 -14.13 9.28 23.22
N MET A 471 -14.47 9.11 21.94
CA MET A 471 -15.51 8.17 21.51
C MET A 471 -15.08 6.70 21.70
N ASP A 472 -13.81 6.38 21.50
CA ASP A 472 -13.24 5.06 21.76
C ASP A 472 -13.37 4.72 23.27
N ASP A 473 -12.95 5.64 24.15
CA ASP A 473 -13.11 5.53 25.60
C ASP A 473 -14.59 5.38 26.05
N GLU A 474 -15.54 5.94 25.30
CA GLU A 474 -16.98 5.82 25.58
C GLU A 474 -17.55 4.47 25.13
N ILE A 475 -17.06 3.92 24.01
CA ILE A 475 -17.44 2.57 23.54
C ILE A 475 -16.84 1.48 24.43
N GLU A 476 -15.60 1.61 24.92
CA GLU A 476 -15.04 0.69 25.90
C GLU A 476 -15.87 0.63 27.19
N LYS A 477 -16.37 1.77 27.68
CA LYS A 477 -17.27 1.83 28.84
C LYS A 477 -18.59 1.12 28.57
N LEU A 478 -19.20 1.33 27.40
CA LEU A 478 -20.42 0.63 26.98
C LEU A 478 -20.21 -0.89 26.92
N LYS A 479 -19.11 -1.37 26.31
CA LYS A 479 -18.72 -2.78 26.32
C LYS A 479 -18.53 -3.34 27.74
N GLY A 480 -17.92 -2.56 28.63
CA GLY A 480 -17.75 -2.93 30.04
C GLY A 480 -19.09 -3.14 30.75
N ILE A 481 -20.05 -2.23 30.55
CA ILE A 481 -21.42 -2.34 31.08
C ILE A 481 -22.13 -3.58 30.53
N MET A 482 -22.08 -3.80 29.21
CA MET A 482 -22.69 -4.97 28.57
C MET A 482 -22.10 -6.30 29.07
N LYS A 483 -20.77 -6.37 29.22
CA LYS A 483 -20.09 -7.53 29.82
C LYS A 483 -20.53 -7.76 31.27
N GLN A 484 -20.76 -6.70 32.04
CA GLN A 484 -21.30 -6.81 33.40
C GLN A 484 -22.75 -7.30 33.41
N GLN A 485 -23.62 -6.79 32.52
CA GLN A 485 -25.00 -7.27 32.37
C GLN A 485 -25.05 -8.77 32.02
N ARG A 486 -24.27 -9.19 31.02
CA ARG A 486 -24.11 -10.59 30.62
C ARG A 486 -23.74 -11.51 31.80
N SER A 487 -22.77 -11.07 32.62
CA SER A 487 -22.38 -11.80 33.83
C SER A 487 -23.44 -11.85 34.94
N ARG A 488 -24.30 -10.83 35.03
CA ARG A 488 -25.42 -10.76 36.01
C ARG A 488 -26.60 -11.66 35.62
N GLU A 489 -26.79 -11.92 34.32
CA GLU A 489 -27.93 -12.69 33.79
C GLU A 489 -27.61 -14.18 33.54
N GLY A 490 -26.33 -14.56 33.58
CA GLY A 490 -25.87 -15.93 33.33
C GLY A 490 -25.94 -16.29 31.84
N LEU A 491 -25.29 -15.46 31.02
CA LEU A 491 -25.21 -15.45 29.53
C LEU A 491 -23.76 -15.37 29.01
#